data_AF-A0A6G3X6P0-F1
#
_entry.id   AF-A0A6G3X6P0-F1
#
_cell.length_a   1.000
_cell.length_b   1.000
_cell.length_c   1.000
_cell.angle_alpha   90.00
_cell.angle_beta   90.00
_cell.angle_gamma   90.00
#
_symmetry.space_group_name_H-M   'P 1'
#
loop_
_entity.id
_entity.type
_entity.pdbx_description
1 polymer ?
#
loop_
_entity_poly.entity_id
_entity_poly.type
_entity_poly.pdbx_seq_one_letter_code
_entity_poly.pdbx_strand_id
1 'polypeptide(L)'
;FTYYYWLDDARAPDFAQLVEIHRKPGYDPVELFMDPQDPYVRVKAVSAVARKKLGMRYRMAVVPLDPSPIRGSHGRLPESDDEGPLILCSTPHAFPDRVRATEVKALLLQLAGLH
;
A
#
# COMPACT_ATOMS: atom_id res chain seq x y z
N PHE A 1 8.83 -1.17 0.98
CA PHE A 1 8.15 -2.39 1.46
C PHE A 1 7.84 -3.27 0.27
N THR A 2 8.78 -4.12 -0.14
CA THR A 2 8.51 -5.25 -1.03
C THR A 2 9.15 -6.47 -0.43
N TYR A 3 8.51 -7.63 -0.56
CA TYR A 3 8.95 -8.88 0.04
C TYR A 3 9.58 -9.80 -1.00
N TYR A 4 10.48 -9.24 -1.81
CA TYR A 4 11.20 -10.04 -2.79
C TYR A 4 12.27 -10.87 -2.07
N TYR A 5 12.04 -12.18 -2.06
CA TYR A 5 12.97 -13.17 -1.51
C TYR A 5 13.95 -13.68 -2.57
N TRP A 6 13.94 -13.10 -3.77
CA TRP A 6 14.91 -13.31 -4.83
C TRP A 6 15.77 -12.05 -5.01
N LEU A 7 17.01 -12.23 -5.47
CA LEU A 7 17.98 -11.13 -5.67
C LEU A 7 18.12 -10.70 -7.13
N ASP A 8 17.57 -11.50 -8.06
CA ASP A 8 17.68 -11.31 -9.50
C ASP A 8 16.29 -11.52 -10.11
N ASP A 9 15.78 -10.51 -10.78
CA ASP A 9 14.45 -10.53 -11.41
C ASP A 9 14.34 -11.57 -12.53
N ALA A 10 15.47 -11.99 -13.13
CA ALA A 10 15.48 -13.12 -14.07
C ALA A 10 15.12 -14.46 -13.39
N ARG A 11 15.20 -14.51 -12.05
CA ARG A 11 14.82 -15.66 -11.22
C ARG A 11 13.52 -15.42 -10.45
N ALA A 12 12.80 -14.34 -10.75
CA ALA A 12 11.52 -14.07 -10.13
C ALA A 12 10.53 -15.22 -10.44
N PRO A 13 9.71 -15.63 -9.45
CA PRO A 13 8.67 -16.62 -9.70
C PRO A 13 7.65 -16.14 -10.75
N ASP A 14 7.08 -17.06 -11.53
CA ASP A 14 6.05 -16.76 -12.56
C ASP A 14 4.85 -15.93 -12.07
N PHE A 15 4.56 -15.98 -10.77
CA PHE A 15 3.44 -15.25 -10.15
C PHE A 15 3.82 -13.85 -9.65
N ALA A 16 5.09 -13.45 -9.71
CA ALA A 16 5.56 -12.16 -9.20
C ALA A 16 4.85 -10.98 -9.88
N GLN A 17 4.63 -11.08 -11.20
CA GLN A 17 3.92 -10.06 -12.00
C GLN A 17 2.38 -10.19 -11.97
N LEU A 18 1.84 -11.02 -11.07
CA LEU A 18 0.40 -11.21 -10.89
C LEU A 18 -0.06 -10.60 -9.55
N VAL A 19 -1.37 -10.40 -9.44
CA VAL A 19 -2.03 -10.20 -8.13
C VAL A 19 -2.31 -11.58 -7.53
N GLU A 20 -1.54 -12.00 -6.54
CA GLU A 20 -1.55 -13.39 -6.05
C GLU A 20 -1.42 -13.52 -4.52
N ILE A 21 -2.58 -13.60 -3.85
CA ILE A 21 -2.66 -13.65 -2.39
C ILE A 21 -2.15 -14.97 -1.78
N HIS A 22 -2.14 -16.07 -2.55
CA HIS A 22 -1.82 -17.39 -2.02
C HIS A 22 -0.34 -17.77 -2.16
N ARG A 23 0.33 -17.22 -3.18
CA ARG A 23 1.71 -17.60 -3.52
C ARG A 23 2.73 -16.54 -3.14
N LYS A 24 2.33 -15.27 -3.06
CA LYS A 24 3.22 -14.22 -2.56
C LYS A 24 3.29 -14.24 -1.03
N PRO A 25 4.50 -14.10 -0.45
CA PRO A 25 4.66 -13.99 0.98
C PRO A 25 4.18 -12.61 1.46
N GLY A 26 2.91 -12.53 1.85
CA GLY A 26 2.28 -11.30 2.34
C GLY A 26 1.77 -10.37 1.23
N TYR A 27 1.43 -9.15 1.63
CA TYR A 27 0.91 -8.13 0.73
C TYR A 27 2.05 -7.43 -0.02
N ASP A 28 1.91 -7.36 -1.34
CA ASP A 28 2.86 -6.69 -2.23
C ASP A 28 2.24 -5.38 -2.77
N PRO A 29 2.66 -4.20 -2.31
CA PRO A 29 1.99 -2.95 -2.63
C PRO A 29 2.07 -2.58 -4.11
N VAL A 30 3.04 -3.11 -4.87
CA VAL A 30 3.12 -2.84 -6.32
C VAL A 30 1.98 -3.49 -7.11
N GLU A 31 1.23 -4.42 -6.52
CA GLU A 31 0.03 -5.02 -7.15
C GLU A 31 -1.06 -4.01 -7.49
N LEU A 32 -1.03 -2.83 -6.86
CA LEU A 32 -1.95 -1.72 -7.16
C LEU A 32 -1.61 -1.00 -8.47
N PHE A 33 -0.47 -1.31 -9.09
CA PHE A 33 0.06 -0.62 -10.25
C PHE A 33 0.16 -1.55 -11.46
N MET A 34 -0.01 -0.96 -12.64
CA MET A 34 0.42 -1.58 -13.90
C MET A 34 1.90 -1.24 -14.11
N ASP A 35 2.67 -2.19 -14.61
CA ASP A 35 4.09 -2.07 -14.86
C ASP A 35 4.37 -0.85 -15.76
N PRO A 36 5.00 0.22 -15.23
CA PRO A 36 5.26 1.44 -15.99
C PRO A 36 6.38 1.25 -17.02
N GLN A 37 7.19 0.19 -16.91
CA GLN A 37 8.29 -0.11 -17.82
C GLN A 37 7.81 -0.94 -19.03
N ASP A 38 6.60 -1.50 -18.99
CA ASP A 38 6.01 -2.25 -20.10
C ASP A 38 5.06 -1.36 -20.93
N PRO A 39 5.47 -0.90 -22.13
CA PRO A 39 4.63 -0.04 -22.97
C PRO A 39 3.34 -0.74 -23.46
N TYR A 40 3.28 -2.08 -23.39
CA TYR A 40 2.13 -2.88 -23.82
C TYR A 40 1.27 -3.37 -22.65
N VAL A 41 1.53 -2.93 -21.41
CA VAL A 41 0.84 -3.43 -20.21
C VAL A 41 -0.69 -3.34 -20.31
N ARG A 42 -1.21 -2.26 -20.89
CA ARG A 42 -2.66 -2.08 -21.12
C ARG A 42 -3.22 -3.05 -22.15
N VAL A 43 -2.45 -3.34 -23.21
CA VAL A 43 -2.84 -4.32 -24.23
C VAL A 43 -2.88 -5.72 -23.62
N LYS A 44 -1.87 -6.07 -22.80
CA LYS A 44 -1.87 -7.33 -22.03
C LYS A 44 -3.11 -7.43 -21.14
N ALA A 45 -3.44 -6.39 -20.38
CA ALA A 45 -4.64 -6.35 -19.53
C ALA A 45 -5.93 -6.57 -20.34
N VAL A 46 -6.13 -5.82 -21.44
CA VAL A 46 -7.30 -5.96 -22.31
C VAL A 46 -7.39 -7.36 -22.92
N SER A 47 -6.27 -7.91 -23.39
CA SER A 47 -6.22 -9.26 -23.95
C SER A 47 -6.57 -10.34 -22.91
N ALA A 48 -6.10 -10.19 -21.67
CA ALA A 48 -6.42 -11.08 -20.56
C ALA A 48 -7.92 -11.04 -20.23
N VAL A 49 -8.52 -9.84 -20.21
CA VAL A 49 -9.97 -9.66 -20.00
C VAL A 49 -10.77 -10.25 -21.16
N ALA A 50 -10.34 -10.09 -22.41
CA ALA A 50 -11.00 -10.69 -23.57
C ALA A 50 -10.99 -12.22 -23.49
N ARG A 51 -9.83 -12.82 -23.19
CA ARG A 51 -9.70 -14.28 -22.97
C ARG A 51 -10.60 -14.77 -21.84
N LYS A 52 -10.66 -14.04 -20.71
CA LYS A 52 -11.59 -14.34 -19.62
C LYS A 52 -13.04 -14.37 -20.10
N LYS A 53 -13.47 -13.35 -20.84
CA LYS A 53 -14.85 -13.25 -21.38
C LYS A 53 -15.18 -14.37 -22.36
N LEU A 54 -14.19 -14.88 -23.09
CA LEU A 54 -14.34 -16.01 -24.01
C LEU A 54 -14.26 -17.38 -23.32
N GLY A 55 -14.18 -17.44 -21.99
CA GLY A 55 -14.07 -18.70 -21.24
C GLY A 55 -12.71 -19.38 -21.33
N MET A 56 -11.70 -18.70 -21.88
CA MET A 56 -10.35 -19.24 -22.00
C MET A 56 -9.57 -19.02 -20.71
N ARG A 57 -8.60 -19.92 -20.45
CA ARG A 57 -7.60 -19.69 -19.41
C ARG A 57 -6.78 -18.44 -19.75
N TYR A 58 -6.55 -17.60 -18.74
CA TYR A 58 -5.81 -16.34 -18.87
C TYR A 58 -4.89 -16.13 -17.67
N ARG A 59 -3.86 -15.30 -17.85
CA ARG A 59 -3.04 -14.71 -16.79
C ARG A 59 -2.97 -13.21 -17.05
N MET A 60 -2.99 -12.41 -16.00
CA MET A 60 -2.88 -10.94 -16.09
C MET A 60 -1.53 -10.52 -15.51
N ALA A 61 -0.47 -10.75 -16.28
CA ALA A 61 0.90 -10.39 -15.94
C ALA A 61 1.14 -8.91 -16.24
N VAL A 62 0.76 -8.06 -15.29
CA VAL A 62 0.78 -6.59 -15.43
C VAL A 62 1.39 -5.89 -14.22
N VAL A 63 1.71 -6.60 -13.14
CA VAL A 63 2.32 -6.02 -11.93
C VAL A 63 3.83 -5.85 -12.17
N PRO A 64 4.43 -4.69 -11.83
CA PRO A 64 5.87 -4.48 -12.00
C PRO A 64 6.69 -5.32 -11.03
N LEU A 65 7.92 -5.67 -11.44
CA LEU A 65 8.94 -6.15 -10.51
C LEU A 65 9.67 -4.99 -9.82
N ASP A 66 9.77 -3.82 -10.46
CA ASP A 66 10.37 -2.62 -9.85
C ASP A 66 9.44 -2.00 -8.78
N PRO A 67 9.90 -1.83 -7.53
CA PRO A 67 9.12 -1.21 -6.45
C PRO A 67 8.98 0.31 -6.53
N SER A 68 9.65 0.99 -7.46
CA SER A 68 9.68 2.46 -7.57
C SER A 68 8.32 3.18 -7.65
N PRO A 69 7.19 2.58 -8.10
CA PRO A 69 5.87 3.21 -8.01
C PRO A 69 5.43 3.48 -6.56
N ILE A 70 5.99 2.76 -5.58
CA ILE A 70 5.70 2.93 -4.17
C ILE A 70 6.55 4.07 -3.59
N ARG A 71 5.89 5.19 -3.31
CA ARG A 71 6.55 6.39 -2.74
C ARG A 71 6.31 6.56 -1.24
N GLY A 72 5.37 5.82 -0.67
CA GLY A 72 5.06 5.84 0.75
C GLY A 72 5.97 4.93 1.56
N SER A 73 6.35 5.38 2.73
CA SER A 73 6.98 4.56 3.78
C SER A 73 6.12 4.62 5.05
N HIS A 74 6.36 3.73 6.00
CA HIS A 74 5.70 3.74 7.30
C HIS A 74 6.72 3.55 8.41
N GLY A 75 6.33 3.91 9.64
CA GLY A 75 7.16 3.76 10.83
C GLY A 75 8.28 4.80 10.98
N ARG A 76 8.54 5.64 9.96
CA ARG A 76 9.42 6.80 10.09
C ARG A 76 8.70 7.89 10.88
N LEU A 77 9.38 8.42 11.90
CA LEU A 77 8.88 9.61 12.62
C LEU A 77 8.92 10.83 11.69
N PRO A 78 7.96 11.76 11.81
CA PRO A 78 7.96 13.00 11.04
C PRO A 78 9.23 13.82 11.35
N GLU A 79 9.75 14.54 10.35
CA GLU A 79 10.96 15.36 10.51
C GLU A 79 10.69 16.68 11.25
N SER A 80 9.45 17.16 11.18
CA SER A 80 8.97 18.37 11.84
C SER A 80 7.54 18.20 12.33
N ASP A 81 7.07 19.15 13.14
CA ASP A 81 5.68 19.14 13.62
C ASP A 81 4.66 19.37 12.51
N ASP A 82 5.04 20.11 11.46
CA ASP A 82 4.17 20.42 10.32
C ASP A 82 3.90 19.17 9.44
N GLU A 83 4.79 18.18 9.50
CA GLU A 83 4.63 16.89 8.83
C GLU A 83 4.06 15.79 9.75
N GLY A 84 3.70 16.17 10.97
CA GLY A 84 3.19 15.28 12.00
C GLY A 84 1.68 15.01 11.91
N PRO A 85 1.19 14.03 12.70
CA PRO A 85 -0.26 13.79 12.81
C PRO A 85 -0.96 14.95 13.50
N LEU A 86 -2.20 15.23 13.09
CA LEU A 86 -3.05 16.29 13.65
C LEU A 86 -4.21 15.69 14.45
N ILE A 87 -4.60 16.39 15.53
CA ILE A 87 -5.85 16.14 16.26
C ILE A 87 -6.77 17.33 16.03
N LEU A 88 -7.99 17.08 15.55
CA LEU A 88 -9.03 18.09 15.34
C LEU A 88 -10.21 17.80 16.26
N CYS A 89 -10.68 18.81 16.99
CA CYS A 89 -11.83 18.70 17.88
C CYS A 89 -12.72 19.92 17.75
N SER A 90 -14.03 19.69 17.77
CA SER A 90 -15.05 20.73 17.72
C SER A 90 -15.21 21.49 19.03
N THR A 91 -14.76 20.91 20.15
CA THR A 91 -14.79 21.56 21.46
C THR A 91 -13.57 22.45 21.63
N PRO A 92 -13.74 23.79 21.78
CA PRO A 92 -12.61 24.69 22.00
C PRO A 92 -11.84 24.33 23.27
N HIS A 93 -10.51 24.45 23.22
CA HIS A 93 -9.62 24.23 24.38
C HIS A 93 -9.73 22.84 25.03
N ALA A 94 -10.14 21.82 24.26
CA ALA A 94 -10.31 20.45 24.71
C ALA A 94 -8.99 19.75 25.15
N PHE A 95 -7.85 20.21 24.65
CA PHE A 95 -6.51 19.70 24.94
C PHE A 95 -5.48 20.82 24.76
N PRO A 96 -4.26 20.70 25.34
CA PRO A 96 -3.16 21.64 25.09
C PRO A 96 -2.71 21.60 23.63
N ASP A 97 -1.87 22.55 23.19
CA ASP A 97 -1.40 22.64 21.80
C ASP A 97 -0.69 21.37 21.29
N ARG A 98 -0.16 20.53 22.19
CA ARG A 98 0.52 19.27 21.86
C ARG A 98 0.03 18.13 22.72
N VAL A 99 -0.20 16.98 22.09
CA VAL A 99 -0.58 15.72 22.74
C VAL A 99 0.41 14.66 22.33
N ARG A 100 1.02 13.96 23.29
CA ARG A 100 1.92 12.84 22.96
C ARG A 100 1.08 11.69 22.39
N ALA A 101 1.63 10.95 21.43
CA ALA A 101 0.95 9.77 20.88
C ALA A 101 0.48 8.77 21.97
N THR A 102 1.25 8.65 23.07
CA THR A 102 0.91 7.79 24.22
C THR A 102 -0.27 8.28 25.05
N GLU A 103 -0.65 9.56 24.93
CA GLU A 103 -1.73 10.20 25.69
C GLU A 103 -3.06 10.18 24.94
N VAL A 104 -3.06 9.87 23.63
CA VAL A 104 -4.25 9.91 22.77
C VAL A 104 -5.39 9.08 23.34
N LYS A 105 -5.11 7.88 23.89
CA LYS A 105 -6.14 7.05 24.54
C LYS A 105 -6.82 7.78 25.70
N ALA A 106 -6.04 8.37 26.60
CA ALA A 106 -6.56 9.05 27.78
C ALA A 106 -7.38 10.28 27.37
N LEU A 107 -6.90 11.04 26.39
CA LEU A 107 -7.63 12.17 25.80
C LEU A 107 -8.99 11.74 25.26
N LEU A 108 -9.04 10.66 24.46
CA LEU A 108 -10.31 10.18 23.87
C LEU A 108 -11.32 9.75 24.94
N LEU A 109 -10.87 9.11 26.02
CA LEU A 109 -11.73 8.72 27.14
C LEU A 109 -12.29 9.96 27.86
N GLN A 110 -11.44 10.94 28.16
CA GLN A 110 -11.85 12.19 28.78
C GLN A 110 -12.90 12.94 27.93
N LEU A 111 -12.68 13.02 26.61
CA LEU A 111 -13.64 13.67 25.69
C LEU A 111 -14.97 12.92 25.58
N ALA A 112 -14.96 11.61 25.80
CA ALA A 112 -16.17 10.79 25.86
C ALA A 112 -16.89 10.85 27.22
N GLY A 113 -16.35 11.54 28.23
CA GLY A 113 -16.86 11.53 29.59
C GLY A 113 -16.68 10.19 30.30
N LEU A 114 -15.73 9.38 29.85
CA LEU A 114 -15.38 8.08 30.39
C LEU A 114 -14.06 8.23 31.16
N HIS A 115 -14.07 7.89 32.45
CA HIS A 115 -12.88 7.94 33.31
C HIS A 115 -12.34 6.53 33.58
#